data_AF-A0A9D9V8W5-F1
#
_entry.id   AF-A0A9D9V8W5-F1
#
_cell.length_a   1.000
_cell.length_b   1.000
_cell.length_c   1.000
_cell.angle_alpha   90.00
_cell.angle_beta   90.00
_cell.angle_gamma   90.00
#
_symmetry.space_group_name_H-M   'P 1'
#
loop_
_entity.id
_entity.type
_entity.pdbx_description
1 polymer ?
#
loop_
_entity_poly.entity_id
_entity_poly.type
_entity_poly.pdbx_seq_one_letter_code
_entity_poly.pdbx_strand_id
1 'polypeptide(L)'
;YPESYRLTLKPATIPCFGCRVQKTSIDYLWDVIRLPLLFQASVETLEQSGPYHYLDLGPFGTLANFVKYNLKPGSLSKTLLMLTPFGSKLNQTSLLI
;
A
#
# COMPACT_ATOMS: atom_id res chain seq x y z
N TYR A 1 -16.63 -3.90 -33.38
CA TYR A 1 -16.27 -3.23 -32.11
C TYR A 1 -16.19 -4.30 -31.05
N PRO A 2 -15.07 -4.49 -30.33
CA PRO A 2 -15.00 -5.54 -29.33
C PRO A 2 -15.95 -5.20 -28.18
N GLU A 3 -16.62 -6.22 -27.66
CA GLU A 3 -17.53 -6.23 -26.51
C GLU A 3 -17.10 -5.23 -25.42
N SER A 4 -17.98 -4.29 -25.10
CA SER A 4 -17.74 -3.30 -24.05
C SER A 4 -17.71 -4.00 -22.69
N TYR A 5 -16.51 -4.23 -22.16
CA TYR A 5 -16.34 -4.76 -20.81
C TYR A 5 -16.93 -3.76 -19.79
N ARG A 6 -17.96 -4.17 -19.06
CA ARG A 6 -18.51 -3.38 -17.94
C ARG A 6 -17.80 -3.76 -16.65
N LEU A 7 -17.02 -2.81 -16.12
CA LEU A 7 -16.42 -2.95 -14.80
C LEU A 7 -17.48 -2.68 -13.72
N THR A 8 -17.74 -3.66 -12.85
CA THR A 8 -18.62 -3.48 -11.68
C THR A 8 -17.75 -3.44 -10.42
N LEU A 9 -17.71 -2.29 -9.75
CA LEU A 9 -16.94 -2.11 -8.52
C LEU A 9 -17.74 -2.60 -7.31
N LYS A 10 -17.10 -3.39 -6.45
CA LYS A 10 -17.64 -3.78 -5.15
C LYS A 10 -17.01 -2.93 -4.05
N PRO A 11 -17.74 -2.61 -2.96
CA PRO A 11 -17.15 -1.95 -1.80
C PRO A 11 -15.97 -2.74 -1.25
N ALA A 12 -14.96 -2.03 -0.76
CA ALA A 12 -13.81 -2.65 -0.12
C ALA A 12 -14.21 -3.18 1.27
N THR A 13 -13.92 -4.44 1.56
CA THR A 13 -14.13 -5.06 2.88
C THR A 13 -13.04 -4.69 3.88
N ILE A 14 -11.88 -4.29 3.37
CA ILE A 14 -10.74 -3.79 4.15
C ILE A 14 -10.55 -2.32 3.77
N PRO A 15 -10.29 -1.41 4.72
CA PRO A 15 -9.98 -0.02 4.41
C PRO A 15 -8.87 0.07 3.36
N CYS A 16 -9.19 0.68 2.22
CA CYS A 16 -8.25 0.92 1.15
C CYS A 16 -7.82 2.38 1.21
N PHE A 17 -6.56 2.60 1.54
CA PHE A 17 -5.98 3.94 1.60
C PHE A 17 -5.37 4.30 0.26
N GLY A 18 -5.83 5.41 -0.30
CA GLY A 18 -5.14 6.17 -1.34
C GLY A 18 -5.19 7.64 -0.94
N CYS A 19 -4.34 8.49 -1.53
CA CYS A 19 -4.23 9.90 -1.11
C CYS A 19 -5.55 10.70 -1.21
N ARG A 20 -6.60 10.13 -1.82
CA ARG A 20 -7.90 10.78 -2.09
C ARG A 20 -9.15 9.92 -1.82
N VAL A 21 -9.09 8.81 -1.08
CA VAL A 21 -10.25 7.88 -1.05
C VAL A 21 -11.24 8.13 0.09
N GLN A 22 -12.51 8.37 -0.29
CA GLN A 22 -13.69 8.00 0.51
C GLN A 22 -14.55 6.90 -0.17
N LYS A 23 -14.45 6.72 -1.50
CA LYS A 23 -15.20 5.69 -2.27
C LYS A 23 -14.51 5.37 -3.60
N THR A 24 -14.38 4.09 -3.94
CA THR A 24 -13.85 3.65 -5.25
C THR A 24 -14.87 3.86 -6.36
N SER A 25 -14.50 4.58 -7.42
CA SER A 25 -15.28 4.80 -8.64
C SER A 25 -14.42 4.60 -9.89
N ILE A 26 -15.05 4.54 -11.07
CA ILE A 26 -14.31 4.47 -12.34
C ILE A 26 -13.49 5.75 -12.55
N ASP A 27 -14.05 6.92 -12.23
CA ASP A 27 -13.33 8.20 -12.32
C ASP A 27 -12.13 8.24 -11.36
N TYR A 28 -12.27 7.67 -10.16
CA TYR A 28 -11.15 7.54 -9.24
C TYR A 28 -10.01 6.69 -9.82
N LEU A 29 -10.33 5.58 -10.50
CA LEU A 29 -9.31 4.76 -11.16
C LEU A 29 -8.62 5.52 -12.30
N TRP A 30 -9.36 6.38 -13.01
CA TRP A 30 -8.77 7.28 -14.00
C TRP A 30 -7.82 8.31 -13.37
N ASP A 31 -8.16 8.83 -12.20
CA ASP A 31 -7.27 9.73 -11.45
C ASP A 31 -6.00 9.00 -10.99
N VAL A 32 -6.11 7.76 -10.50
CA VAL A 32 -4.96 6.96 -10.05
C VAL A 32 -3.91 6.78 -11.13
N ILE A 33 -4.32 6.63 -12.39
CA ILE A 33 -3.36 6.44 -13.49
C ILE A 33 -2.82 7.75 -14.08
N ARG A 34 -3.48 8.90 -13.86
CA ARG A 34 -3.11 10.19 -14.47
C ARG A 34 -2.45 11.16 -13.49
N LEU A 35 -2.78 11.06 -12.20
CA LEU A 35 -2.31 11.99 -11.19
C LEU A 35 -1.07 11.43 -10.49
N PRO A 36 -0.18 12.32 -9.99
CA PRO A 36 0.98 11.90 -9.22
C PRO A 36 0.61 11.07 -7.99
N LEU A 37 1.35 9.99 -7.76
CA LEU A 37 1.23 9.19 -6.54
C LEU A 37 1.86 9.93 -5.35
N LEU A 38 1.04 10.48 -4.47
CA LEU A 38 1.48 11.15 -3.24
C LEU A 38 1.76 10.13 -2.12
N PHE A 39 2.73 9.24 -2.34
CA PHE A 39 3.01 8.12 -1.44
C PHE A 39 3.49 8.57 -0.05
N GLN A 40 4.45 9.50 0.00
CA GLN A 40 4.96 10.06 1.26
C GLN A 40 3.83 10.61 2.15
N ALA A 41 2.98 11.48 1.59
CA ALA A 41 1.86 12.07 2.32
C ALA A 41 0.88 11.01 2.82
N SER A 42 0.72 9.90 2.09
CA SER A 42 -0.12 8.78 2.51
C SER A 42 0.46 8.06 3.73
N VAL A 43 1.77 7.78 3.74
CA VAL A 43 2.47 7.19 4.88
C VAL A 43 2.43 8.13 6.08
N GLU A 44 2.70 9.42 5.89
CA GLU A 44 2.65 10.43 6.96
C GLU A 44 1.26 10.53 7.59
N THR A 45 0.20 10.44 6.78
CA THR A 45 -1.19 10.47 7.26
C THR A 45 -1.50 9.22 8.08
N LEU A 46 -1.03 8.04 7.67
CA LEU A 46 -1.19 6.81 8.44
C LEU A 46 -0.45 6.91 9.77
N GLU A 47 0.81 7.34 9.79
CA GLU A 47 1.59 7.44 11.02
C GLU A 47 1.00 8.42 12.06
N GLN A 48 0.08 9.32 11.66
CA GLN A 48 -0.64 10.18 12.61
C GLN A 48 -1.56 9.40 13.55
N SER A 49 -2.09 8.24 13.12
CA SER A 49 -2.95 7.39 13.97
C SER A 49 -2.17 6.40 14.84
N GLY A 50 -0.85 6.34 14.70
CA GLY A 50 0.02 5.49 15.50
C GLY A 50 0.99 4.65 14.66
N PRO A 51 1.78 3.78 15.31
CA PRO A 51 2.72 2.92 14.62
C PRO A 51 2.03 1.76 13.89
N TYR A 52 2.58 1.38 12.74
CA TYR A 52 2.05 0.30 11.89
C TYR A 52 3.09 -0.78 11.58
N HIS A 53 2.58 -1.96 11.23
CA HIS A 53 3.34 -3.00 10.53
C HIS A 53 3.04 -2.90 9.04
N TYR A 54 3.99 -2.39 8.26
CA TYR A 54 3.91 -2.31 6.81
C TYR A 54 4.39 -3.61 6.19
N LEU A 55 3.54 -4.27 5.41
CA LEU A 55 3.89 -5.48 4.67
C LEU A 55 3.91 -5.17 3.17
N ASP A 56 5.09 -5.24 2.55
CA ASP A 56 5.24 -5.10 1.10
C ASP A 56 5.01 -6.46 0.42
N LEU A 57 3.97 -6.51 -0.40
CA LEU A 57 3.57 -7.66 -1.19
C LEU A 57 4.17 -7.63 -2.61
N GLY A 58 5.00 -6.63 -2.91
CA GLY A 58 5.73 -6.51 -4.17
C GLY A 58 6.96 -7.42 -4.21
N PRO A 59 7.35 -7.90 -5.40
CA PRO A 59 8.45 -8.84 -5.55
C PRO A 59 9.83 -8.25 -5.26
N PHE A 60 9.99 -6.92 -5.37
CA PHE A 60 11.29 -6.22 -5.29
C PHE A 60 11.51 -5.46 -3.98
N GLY A 61 10.51 -5.39 -3.09
CA GLY A 61 10.63 -4.65 -1.84
C GLY A 61 10.71 -3.12 -1.98
N THR A 62 10.32 -2.58 -3.12
CA THR A 62 10.41 -1.15 -3.40
C THR A 62 9.56 -0.31 -2.43
N LEU A 63 8.34 -0.75 -2.13
CA LEU A 63 7.45 0.01 -1.24
C LEU A 63 7.92 -0.07 0.21
N ALA A 64 8.45 -1.23 0.63
CA ALA A 64 9.08 -1.35 1.93
C ALA A 64 10.22 -0.34 2.10
N ASN A 65 11.09 -0.21 1.10
CA ASN A 65 12.15 0.79 1.12
C ASN A 65 11.57 2.21 1.17
N PHE A 66 10.57 2.52 0.35
CA PHE A 66 9.93 3.84 0.39
C PHE A 66 9.33 4.16 1.75
N VAL A 67 8.60 3.24 2.38
CA VAL A 67 8.08 3.42 3.74
C VAL A 67 9.22 3.72 4.70
N LYS A 68 10.27 2.89 4.71
CA LYS A 68 11.42 3.04 5.61
C LYS A 68 12.04 4.44 5.53
N TYR A 69 12.14 5.03 4.34
CA TYR A 69 12.68 6.38 4.16
C TYR A 69 11.72 7.51 4.53
N ASN A 70 10.42 7.23 4.67
CA ASN A 70 9.40 8.19 5.11
C ASN A 70 9.15 8.14 6.63
N LEU A 71 9.63 7.10 7.33
CA LEU A 71 9.47 7.01 8.78
C LEU A 71 10.38 8.02 9.50
N LYS A 72 9.83 8.69 10.52
CA LYS A 72 10.62 9.56 11.39
C LYS A 72 11.68 8.76 12.15
N PRO A 73 12.84 9.36 12.47
CA PRO A 73 13.81 8.75 13.36
C PRO A 73 13.15 8.32 14.68
N GLY A 74 13.38 7.09 15.10
CA GLY A 74 12.76 6.53 16.30
C GLY A 74 11.31 6.05 16.15
N SER A 75 10.76 6.01 14.93
CA SER A 75 9.43 5.40 14.70
C SER A 75 9.41 3.95 15.21
N LEU A 76 8.31 3.59 15.88
CA LEU A 76 8.05 2.22 16.33
C LEU A 76 7.48 1.34 15.22
N SER A 77 7.12 1.93 14.07
CA SER A 77 6.63 1.21 12.90
C SER A 77 7.67 0.27 12.33
N LYS A 78 7.19 -0.85 11.79
CA LYS A 78 8.02 -1.91 11.21
C LYS A 78 7.68 -2.12 9.75
N THR A 79 8.67 -2.52 8.97
CA THR A 79 8.48 -2.82 7.56
C THR A 79 8.97 -4.23 7.26
N LEU A 80 8.12 -5.02 6.61
CA LEU A 80 8.32 -6.41 6.29
C LEU A 80 8.20 -6.63 4.78
N LEU A 81 9.00 -7.56 4.26
CA LEU A 81 9.01 -7.96 2.86
C LEU A 81 8.39 -9.36 2.75
N MET A 82 7.33 -9.51 1.97
CA MET A 82 6.72 -10.83 1.79
C MET A 82 7.44 -11.66 0.72
N LEU A 83 7.91 -11.00 -0.33
CA LEU A 83 8.52 -11.63 -1.50
C LEU A 83 9.87 -10.97 -1.79
N THR A 84 10.91 -11.78 -1.87
CA THR A 84 12.19 -11.37 -2.46
C THR A 84 12.30 -11.98 -3.85
N PRO A 85 12.90 -11.30 -4.85
CA PRO A 85 12.98 -11.79 -6.23
C PRO A 85 13.68 -13.15 -6.34
N PHE A 86 14.53 -13.48 -5.36
CA PHE A 86 15.35 -14.68 -5.30
C PHE A 86 14.74 -15.81 -4.44
N GLY A 87 13.44 -15.76 -4.15
CA GLY A 87 12.72 -16.89 -3.56
C GLY A 87 13.03 -17.20 -2.08
N SER A 88 13.87 -16.42 -1.40
CA SER A 88 14.02 -16.52 0.06
C SER A 88 12.77 -15.99 0.75
N LYS A 89 11.80 -16.89 0.96
CA LYS A 89 10.53 -16.63 1.66
C LYS A 89 10.75 -16.63 3.18
N LEU A 90 10.14 -15.63 3.82
CA LEU A 90 9.61 -15.59 5.20
C LEU A 90 10.14 -16.59 6.25
N ASN A 91 11.06 -16.13 7.10
CA ASN A 91 11.36 -16.69 8.44
C ASN A 91 11.04 -15.68 9.57
N GLN A 92 9.92 -14.95 9.48
CA GLN A 92 9.47 -14.07 10.58
C GLN A 92 7.94 -14.12 10.74
N THR A 93 7.39 -15.31 10.98
CA THR A 93 5.99 -15.48 11.41
C THR A 93 5.80 -15.33 12.92
N SER A 94 6.85 -15.05 13.69
CA SER A 94 6.80 -14.88 15.16
C SER A 94 6.29 -13.51 15.63
N LEU A 95 5.88 -12.61 14.73
CA LEU A 95 5.58 -11.20 15.04
C LEU A 95 4.11 -10.79 14.76
N LEU A 96 3.21 -11.75 14.53
CA LEU A 96 1.77 -11.49 14.35
C LEU A 96 0.91 -11.99 15.52
N ILE A 97 1.44 -11.99 16.75
CA ILE A 97 0.67 -12.18 17.99
C ILE A 97 0.72 -10.89 18.80
#